data_AF-A0A0D1L2Y4-F1
#
_entry.id   AF-A0A0D1L2Y4-F1
#
_cell.length_a   1.000
_cell.length_b   1.000
_cell.length_c   1.000
_cell.angle_alpha   90.00
_cell.angle_beta   90.00
_cell.angle_gamma   90.00
#
_symmetry.space_group_name_H-M   'P 1'
#
loop_
_entity.id
_entity.type
_entity.pdbx_description
1 polymer ?
#
loop_
_entity_poly.entity_id
_entity_poly.type
_entity_poly.pdbx_seq_one_letter_code
_entity_poly.pdbx_strand_id
1 'polypeptide(L)' 'MARKGQHFQHYTKEFKMKAVKMYEEGNKSYNTLAEELGLRSSTQLKNWVKTYREGKSFDDQRGKDTK' A
#
# COMPACT_ATOMS: atom_id res chain seq x y z
N MET A 1 -14.69 -14.06 11.33
CA MET A 1 -15.57 -12.88 11.17
C MET A 1 -14.92 -11.90 10.19
N ALA A 2 -15.37 -11.86 8.93
CA ALA A 2 -15.02 -10.76 8.02
C ALA A 2 -16.14 -9.72 8.11
N ARG A 3 -15.84 -8.52 8.61
CA ARG A 3 -16.83 -7.44 8.67
C ARG A 3 -17.18 -7.02 7.24
N LYS A 4 -18.43 -7.29 6.85
CA LYS A 4 -19.04 -6.92 5.57
C LYS A 4 -18.89 -5.40 5.36
N GLY A 5 -18.13 -4.99 4.35
CA GLY A 5 -17.92 -3.57 4.02
C GLY A 5 -16.48 -3.13 3.73
N GLN A 6 -15.48 -4.03 3.76
CA GLN A 6 -14.13 -3.69 3.29
C GLN A 6 -14.11 -3.54 1.76
N HIS A 7 -14.33 -2.31 1.29
CA HIS A 7 -14.05 -1.95 -0.09
C HIS A 7 -12.54 -1.86 -0.27
N PHE A 8 -11.98 -2.82 -1.00
CA PHE A 8 -10.56 -2.80 -1.34
C PHE A 8 -10.36 -1.79 -2.44
N GLN A 9 -9.78 -0.63 -2.11
CA GLN A 9 -9.35 0.29 -3.13
C GLN A 9 -8.18 -0.32 -3.89
N HIS A 10 -8.36 -0.45 -5.20
CA HIS A 10 -7.32 -0.91 -6.11
C HIS A 10 -6.40 0.27 -6.40
N TYR A 11 -5.20 0.22 -5.83
CA TYR A 11 -4.14 1.16 -6.15
C TYR A 11 -3.25 0.55 -7.23
N THR A 12 -3.00 1.29 -8.30
CA THR A 12 -2.06 0.88 -9.34
C THR A 12 -0.64 0.80 -8.78
N LYS A 13 0.22 0.01 -9.43
CA LYS A 13 1.63 -0.11 -9.05
C LYS A 13 2.34 1.25 -9.01
N GLU A 14 2.04 2.10 -9.99
CA GLU A 14 2.59 3.46 -10.08
C GLU A 14 2.22 4.31 -8.87
N PHE A 15 0.95 4.23 -8.42
CA PHE A 15 0.50 4.93 -7.23
C PHE A 15 1.23 4.43 -5.97
N LYS A 16 1.32 3.11 -5.80
CA LYS A 16 2.04 2.49 -4.67
C LYS A 16 3.52 2.91 -4.65
N MET A 17 4.19 2.92 -5.81
CA MET A 17 5.57 3.38 -5.94
C MET A 17 5.71 4.86 -5.59
N LYS A 18 4.84 5.72 -6.12
CA LYS A 18 4.85 7.16 -5.82
C LYS A 18 4.68 7.42 -4.32
N ALA A 19 3.80 6.67 -3.67
CA ALA A 19 3.58 6.74 -2.22
C ALA A 19 4.83 6.35 -1.42
N VAL A 20 5.47 5.23 -1.77
CA VAL A 20 6.69 4.77 -1.10
C VAL A 20 7.86 5.73 -1.35
N LYS A 21 7.99 6.25 -2.57
CA LYS A 21 9.05 7.21 -2.91
C LYS A 21 8.89 8.52 -2.14
N MET A 22 7.67 9.05 -2.03
CA MET A 22 7.40 10.21 -1.17
C MET A 22 7.68 9.94 0.32
N TYR A 23 7.52 8.69 0.78
CA TYR A 23 7.91 8.30 2.13
C TYR A 23 9.43 8.23 2.30
N GLU A 24 10.15 7.77 1.29
CA GLU A 24 11.61 7.63 1.35
C GLU A 24 12.32 8.99 1.20
N GLU A 25 11.78 9.88 0.36
CA GLU A 25 12.29 11.24 0.16
C GLU A 25 11.78 12.21 1.25
N GLY A 26 10.62 11.94 1.84
CA GLY A 26 9.98 12.82 2.82
C GLY A 26 10.16 12.33 4.26
N ASN A 27 10.52 13.24 5.17
CA ASN A 27 10.52 12.97 6.63
C ASN A 27 9.10 12.92 7.25
N LYS A 28 8.09 12.46 6.49
CA LYS A 28 6.70 12.39 6.96
C LYS A 28 6.41 11.04 7.61
N SER A 29 5.60 11.05 8.67
CA SER A 29 5.08 9.84 9.29
C SER A 29 4.11 9.11 8.35
N TYR A 30 4.01 7.78 8.50
CA TYR A 30 3.09 6.95 7.70
C TYR A 30 1.63 7.42 7.75
N ASN A 31 1.20 7.98 8.87
CA ASN A 31 -0.17 8.46 9.05
C ASN A 31 -0.42 9.72 8.21
N THR A 32 0.42 10.75 8.39
CA THR A 32 0.35 12.00 7.63
C THR A 32 0.45 11.77 6.13
N LEU A 33 1.40 10.93 5.68
CA LEU A 33 1.53 10.63 4.27
C LEU A 33 0.35 9.81 3.72
N ALA A 34 -0.25 8.95 4.55
CA ALA A 34 -1.47 8.24 4.18
C ALA A 34 -2.64 9.21 4.00
N GLU A 35 -2.84 10.16 4.90
CA GLU A 35 -3.88 11.18 4.78
C GLU A 35 -3.70 12.04 3.52
N GLU A 36 -2.48 12.52 3.27
CA GLU A 36 -2.13 13.32 2.08
C GLU A 36 -2.40 12.57 0.76
N LEU A 37 -2.18 11.26 0.75
CA LEU A 37 -2.42 10.39 -0.40
C LEU A 37 -3.88 9.90 -0.50
N GLY A 38 -4.74 10.22 0.48
CA GLY A 38 -6.10 9.69 0.56
C GLY A 38 -6.17 8.20 0.92
N LEU A 39 -5.12 7.64 1.51
CA LEU A 39 -5.08 6.27 1.98
C LEU A 39 -5.93 6.10 3.24
N ARG A 40 -6.84 5.13 3.17
CA ARG A 40 -7.67 4.74 4.34
C ARG A 40 -6.89 4.21 5.53
N SER A 41 -5.66 3.74 5.32
CA SER A 41 -4.85 3.17 6.41
C SER A 41 -3.35 3.30 6.15
N SER A 42 -2.65 3.83 7.15
CA SER A 42 -1.19 3.87 7.21
C SER A 42 -0.54 2.48 7.22
N THR A 43 -1.26 1.44 7.64
CA THR A 43 -0.81 0.04 7.54
C THR A 43 -0.59 -0.38 6.08
N GLN A 44 -1.40 0.15 5.16
CA GLN A 44 -1.31 -0.15 3.74
C GLN A 44 -0.02 0.42 3.14
N LEU A 45 0.30 1.67 3.49
CA LEU A 45 1.57 2.31 3.16
C LEU A 45 2.76 1.55 3.76
N LYS A 46 2.68 1.14 5.03
CA LYS A 46 3.74 0.36 5.69
C LYS A 46 4.03 -0.95 4.95
N ASN A 47 2.99 -1.67 4.51
CA ASN A 47 3.15 -2.87 3.70
C ASN A 47 3.83 -2.56 2.37
N TRP A 48 3.48 -1.46 1.70
CA TRP A 48 4.13 -1.07 0.44
C TRP A 48 5.60 -0.74 0.61
N VAL A 49 5.96 0.04 1.64
CA VAL A 49 7.36 0.36 1.96
C VAL A 49 8.14 -0.92 2.25
N LYS A 50 7.55 -1.87 2.98
CA LYS A 50 8.16 -3.17 3.25
C LYS A 50 8.39 -3.97 1.96
N THR A 51 7.37 -4.10 1.11
CA THR A 51 7.47 -4.79 -0.19
C THR A 51 8.54 -4.17 -1.08
N TYR A 52 8.62 -2.83 -1.12
CA TYR A 52 9.64 -2.09 -1.86
C TYR A 52 11.05 -2.38 -1.35
N ARG A 53 11.26 -2.34 -0.03
CA ARG A 53 12.55 -2.68 0.61
C ARG A 53 12.96 -4.12 0.40
N GLU A 54 12.00 -5.04 0.33
CA GLU A 54 12.24 -6.44 0.00
C GLU A 54 12.50 -6.67 -1.50
N GLY A 55 12.41 -5.64 -2.35
CA GLY A 55 12.54 -5.75 -3.81
C GLY A 55 11.41 -6.56 -4.46
N LYS A 56 10.30 -6.77 -3.75
CA LYS A 56 9.16 -7.55 -4.20
C LYS A 56 8.29 -6.70 -5.12
N SER A 57 7.65 -7.35 -6.10
CA SER A 57 6.66 -6.66 -6.93
C SER A 57 5.40 -6.37 -6.10
N PHE A 58 4.80 -5.19 -6.29
CA PHE A 58 3.48 -4.82 -5.73
C PHE A 58 2.30 -5.59 -6.35
N ASP A 59 2.62 -6.71 -7.02
CA ASP A 59 1.69 -7.52 -7.77
C ASP A 59 0.66 -8.09 -6.79
N ASP A 60 -0.60 -7.82 -7.10
CA ASP A 60 -1.72 -8.19 -6.27
C ASP A 60 -1.93 -9.70 -6.45
N GLN A 61 -1.34 -10.52 -5.57
CA GLN A 61 -1.50 -11.98 -5.60
C GLN A 61 -2.95 -12.45 -5.29
N ARG A 62 -3.96 -11.57 -5.37
CA ARG A 62 -5.38 -11.92 -5.28
C ARG A 62 -5.83 -12.57 -6.59
N GLY A 63 -5.34 -13.79 -6.81
CA GLY A 63 -5.66 -14.56 -8.00
C GLY A 63 -4.91 -15.87 -8.15
N LYS A 64 -3.98 -16.22 -7.23
CA LYS A 64 -3.42 -17.58 -7.22
C LYS A 64 -4.36 -18.52 -6.48
N ASP A 65 -5.49 -18.81 -7.12
CA ASP A 65 -6.22 -20.06 -6.92
C ASP A 65 -5.19 -21.20 -7.04
N THR A 66 -4.97 -21.89 -5.92
CA THR A 66 -4.06 -23.03 -5.87
C THR A 66 -4.93 -24.22 -6.24
N LYS A 67 -4.77 -24.73 -7.46
CA LYS A 67 -5.46 -25.94 -7.94
C LYS A 67 -4.91 -27.19 -7.27
#